data_AF-A0A1G7QIF2-F1
#
_entry.id   AF-A0A1G7QIF2-F1
#
_cell.length_a   1.000
_cell.length_b   1.000
_cell.length_c   1.000
_cell.angle_alpha   90.00
_cell.angle_beta   90.00
_cell.angle_gamma   90.00
#
_symmetry.space_group_name_H-M   'P 1'
#
loop_
_entity.id
_entity.type
_entity.pdbx_description
1 polymer ?
#
loop_
_entity_poly.entity_id
_entity_poly.type
_entity_poly.pdbx_seq_one_letter_code
_entity_poly.pdbx_strand_id
1 'polypeptide(L)'
;MTAPRRPPLTESRKVLAAARPPEGTGPTTAAVLRGLARVRPPLPVLLATALLALVPLALLAVAGWCAVGIAGGDWPLLGKLAGGTLLCGVLVLLAALAHRGTKRVLHLGSYAEGFFPARLLTIACVVTGLFLAKYVLLDGEPTDPTMVLPFVALAVAWAPWPLLLLPSAQAWPRRVALRWSRAARDADEAVLVALLAPHPCPGGVPPWPWAVDPLVAETGPGWRVHGPCPRCGAPVDVPVRAADVPAEGLGGGDLHALRTRLAPAPGEGPDLPARLDDGSLLLLRARSATGVDVQDRLFALVPDGADAVPGRRRTGTPVPLLTPESEFGRPVLQERREQHAALLAAADAELARRGR
;
A
#
# COMPACT_ATOMS: atom_id res chain seq x y z
N MET A 1 -14.16 19.25 -33.77
CA MET A 1 -14.49 19.43 -32.35
C MET A 1 -13.20 19.47 -31.56
N THR A 2 -12.73 20.66 -31.21
CA THR A 2 -11.51 20.89 -30.43
C THR A 2 -11.83 20.74 -28.95
N ALA A 3 -11.16 19.81 -28.27
CA ALA A 3 -11.29 19.65 -26.82
C ALA A 3 -10.87 20.96 -26.12
N PRO A 4 -11.53 21.36 -25.02
CA PRO A 4 -11.19 22.59 -24.32
C PRO A 4 -9.77 22.47 -23.73
N ARG A 5 -8.87 23.33 -24.20
CA ARG A 5 -7.52 23.52 -23.63
C ARG A 5 -7.70 24.10 -22.23
N ARG A 6 -7.55 23.24 -21.20
CA ARG A 6 -7.50 23.70 -19.81
C ARG A 6 -6.29 24.64 -19.64
N PRO A 7 -6.42 25.76 -18.89
CA PRO A 7 -5.33 26.71 -18.70
C PRO A 7 -4.14 26.06 -17.97
N PRO A 8 -2.92 26.60 -18.14
CA PRO A 8 -1.70 25.95 -17.68
C PRO A 8 -1.57 26.03 -16.15
N LEU A 9 -1.90 24.94 -15.46
CA LEU A 9 -1.60 24.73 -14.03
C LEU A 9 -0.11 24.35 -13.81
N THR A 10 0.81 24.88 -14.62
CA THR A 10 2.20 24.36 -14.74
C THR A 10 3.10 24.70 -13.56
N GLU A 11 2.97 25.87 -12.94
CA GLU A 11 3.84 26.28 -11.82
C GLU A 11 3.50 25.55 -10.51
N SER A 12 2.20 25.42 -10.18
CA SER A 12 1.76 24.64 -9.01
C SER A 12 2.17 23.17 -9.11
N ARG A 13 2.18 22.62 -10.34
CA ARG A 13 2.65 21.25 -10.59
C ARG A 13 4.15 21.09 -10.37
N LYS A 14 4.98 22.08 -10.69
CA LYS A 14 6.42 22.04 -10.42
C LYS A 14 6.71 22.05 -8.92
N VAL A 15 6.00 22.90 -8.16
CA VAL A 15 6.12 22.96 -6.69
C VAL A 15 5.68 21.65 -6.05
N LEU A 16 4.55 21.09 -6.47
CA LEU A 16 4.09 19.78 -6.00
C LEU A 16 5.04 18.66 -6.41
N ALA A 17 5.53 18.63 -7.66
CA ALA A 17 6.50 17.63 -8.12
C ALA A 17 7.83 17.71 -7.36
N ALA A 18 8.32 18.92 -7.08
CA ALA A 18 9.50 19.14 -6.26
C ALA A 18 9.30 18.67 -4.81
N ALA A 19 8.09 18.86 -4.26
CA ALA A 19 7.74 18.38 -2.93
C ALA A 19 7.58 16.85 -2.85
N ARG A 20 7.42 16.15 -3.99
CA ARG A 20 7.25 14.68 -4.13
C ARG A 20 6.09 14.13 -3.29
N PRO A 21 4.82 14.28 -3.74
CA PRO A 21 3.67 13.82 -2.97
C PRO A 21 3.64 12.29 -2.84
N PRO A 22 3.06 11.76 -1.75
CA PRO A 22 2.92 10.31 -1.55
C PRO A 22 2.02 9.67 -2.63
N GLU A 23 2.47 8.55 -3.20
CA GLU A 23 1.76 7.81 -4.26
C GLU A 23 0.78 6.74 -3.71
N GLY A 24 -0.39 6.56 -4.34
CA GLY A 24 -1.33 5.48 -3.97
C GLY A 24 -2.03 5.67 -2.61
N THR A 25 -3.04 4.87 -2.30
CA THR A 25 -3.83 5.02 -1.07
C THR A 25 -3.00 4.72 0.18
N GLY A 26 -3.17 5.51 1.25
CA GLY A 26 -2.50 5.28 2.53
C GLY A 26 -3.24 4.22 3.38
N PRO A 27 -2.58 3.60 4.35
CA PRO A 27 -3.23 2.65 5.25
C PRO A 27 -4.32 3.34 6.08
N THR A 28 -5.37 2.59 6.42
CA THR A 28 -6.49 3.11 7.22
C THR A 28 -6.03 3.39 8.65
N THR A 29 -6.63 4.39 9.31
CA THR A 29 -6.27 4.74 10.70
C THR A 29 -6.52 3.55 11.65
N ALA A 30 -7.56 2.75 11.38
CA ALA A 30 -7.84 1.52 12.11
C ALA A 30 -6.74 0.45 11.99
N ALA A 31 -6.04 0.39 10.85
CA ALA A 31 -4.89 -0.52 10.67
C ALA A 31 -3.67 -0.03 11.47
N VAL A 32 -3.42 1.28 11.48
CA VAL A 32 -2.31 1.89 12.23
C VAL A 32 -2.49 1.75 13.74
N LEU A 33 -3.67 2.06 14.27
CA LEU A 33 -3.95 1.94 15.72
C LEU A 33 -3.88 0.49 16.19
N ARG A 34 -4.40 -0.44 15.39
CA ARG A 34 -4.25 -1.86 15.63
C ARG A 34 -2.77 -2.28 15.62
N GLY A 35 -1.96 -1.73 14.70
CA GLY A 35 -0.51 -1.88 14.64
C GLY A 35 0.20 -1.49 15.93
N LEU A 36 -0.09 -0.28 16.43
CA LEU A 36 0.47 0.29 17.65
C LEU A 36 0.05 -0.46 18.92
N ALA A 37 -1.15 -1.05 18.93
CA ALA A 37 -1.63 -1.82 20.08
C ALA A 37 -0.98 -3.20 20.19
N ARG A 38 -0.68 -3.85 19.06
CA ARG A 38 -0.14 -5.22 19.07
C ARG A 38 1.37 -5.25 19.15
N VAL A 39 2.06 -4.35 18.46
CA VAL A 39 3.52 -4.23 18.53
C VAL A 39 3.84 -3.01 19.38
N ARG A 40 4.72 -3.12 20.39
CA ARG A 40 5.16 -1.97 21.19
C ARG A 40 6.20 -1.12 20.42
N PRO A 41 5.88 0.13 20.03
CA PRO A 41 6.82 0.99 19.31
C PRO A 41 8.02 1.38 20.18
N PRO A 42 9.23 1.45 19.61
CA PRO A 42 10.38 1.98 20.34
C PRO A 42 10.18 3.47 20.61
N LEU A 43 10.79 3.98 21.70
CA LEU A 43 10.64 5.38 22.14
C LEU A 43 10.85 6.41 21.02
N PRO A 44 11.85 6.28 20.11
CA PRO A 44 12.01 7.21 18.99
C PRO A 44 10.80 7.27 18.06
N VAL A 45 10.11 6.14 17.82
CA VAL A 45 8.90 6.09 17.00
C VAL A 45 7.74 6.75 17.73
N LEU A 46 7.61 6.56 19.04
CA LEU A 46 6.58 7.23 19.83
C LEU A 46 6.76 8.75 19.83
N LEU A 47 7.99 9.21 20.11
CA LEU A 47 8.33 10.63 20.12
C LEU A 47 8.15 11.25 18.72
N ALA A 48 8.62 10.58 17.66
CA ALA A 48 8.40 11.03 16.30
C ALA A 48 6.92 11.05 15.92
N THR A 49 6.13 10.06 16.35
CA THR A 49 4.68 10.02 16.10
C THR A 49 3.97 11.16 16.83
N ALA A 50 4.34 11.43 18.07
CA ALA A 50 3.79 12.54 18.84
C ALA A 50 4.10 13.88 18.15
N LEU A 51 5.36 14.13 17.79
CA LEU A 51 5.78 15.33 17.07
C LEU A 51 5.08 15.46 15.70
N LEU A 52 4.92 14.35 14.97
CA LEU A 52 4.19 14.30 13.70
C LEU A 52 2.68 14.54 13.85
N ALA A 53 2.08 14.10 14.95
CA ALA A 53 0.66 14.30 15.24
C ALA A 53 0.35 15.73 15.69
N LEU A 54 1.33 16.42 16.31
CA LEU A 54 1.18 17.82 16.69
C LEU A 54 1.05 18.74 15.48
N VAL A 55 1.71 18.45 14.35
CA VAL A 55 1.63 19.27 13.13
C VAL A 55 0.21 19.43 12.58
N PRO A 56 -0.57 18.35 12.28
CA PRO A 56 -1.93 18.50 11.81
C PRO A 56 -2.85 19.13 12.85
N LEU A 57 -2.64 18.87 14.16
CA LEU A 57 -3.42 19.49 15.23
C LEU A 57 -3.16 21.01 15.31
N ALA A 58 -1.90 21.42 15.21
CA ALA A 58 -1.52 22.83 15.17
C ALA A 58 -2.08 23.54 13.93
N LEU A 59 -2.00 22.91 12.75
CA LEU A 59 -2.58 23.45 11.52
C LEU A 59 -4.10 23.60 11.61
N LEU A 60 -4.80 22.65 12.25
CA LEU A 60 -6.24 22.75 12.50
C LEU A 60 -6.58 23.82 13.54
N ALA A 61 -5.77 23.96 14.60
CA ALA A 61 -5.95 25.00 15.60
C ALA A 61 -5.74 26.40 15.00
N VAL A 62 -4.72 26.58 14.17
CA VAL A 62 -4.48 27.82 13.41
C VAL A 62 -5.62 28.05 12.42
N ALA A 63 -6.08 27.03 11.70
CA ALA A 63 -7.23 27.16 10.81
C ALA A 63 -8.49 27.61 11.57
N GLY A 64 -8.74 27.04 12.75
CA GLY A 64 -9.86 27.44 13.62
C GLY A 64 -9.72 28.87 14.13
N TRP A 65 -8.52 29.27 14.58
CA TRP A 65 -8.24 30.63 15.02
C TRP A 65 -8.41 31.65 13.87
N CYS A 66 -7.87 31.35 12.69
CA CYS A 66 -8.07 32.17 11.49
C CYS A 66 -9.55 32.25 11.09
N ALA A 67 -10.31 31.15 11.18
CA ALA A 67 -11.74 31.15 10.90
C ALA A 67 -12.51 32.07 11.86
N VAL A 68 -12.19 32.04 13.15
CA VAL A 68 -12.79 32.91 14.17
C VAL A 68 -12.41 34.38 13.95
N GLY A 69 -11.13 34.67 13.68
CA GLY A 69 -10.65 36.02 13.39
C GLY A 69 -11.26 36.63 12.11
N ILE A 70 -11.40 35.82 11.05
CA ILE A 70 -12.03 36.25 9.80
C ILE A 70 -13.54 36.46 9.97
N ALA A 71 -14.21 35.61 10.77
CA ALA A 71 -15.62 35.79 11.08
C ALA A 71 -15.88 37.09 11.87
N GLY A 72 -15.03 37.38 12.87
CA GLY A 72 -15.17 38.50 13.79
C GLY A 72 -14.61 39.85 13.32
N GLY A 73 -13.75 39.89 12.29
CA GLY A 73 -13.14 41.15 11.80
C GLY A 73 -14.00 41.94 10.81
N ASP A 74 -13.65 43.19 10.50
CA ASP A 74 -14.42 44.11 9.63
C ASP A 74 -14.19 43.91 8.12
N TRP A 75 -13.82 42.70 7.70
CA TRP A 75 -13.57 42.40 6.29
C TRP A 75 -14.88 42.36 5.47
N PRO A 76 -14.88 42.83 4.21
CA PRO A 76 -16.04 42.67 3.33
C PRO A 76 -16.40 41.20 3.17
N LEU A 77 -17.71 40.88 3.12
CA LEU A 77 -18.26 39.51 3.17
C LEU A 77 -17.62 38.57 2.13
N LEU A 78 -17.34 39.10 0.94
CA LEU A 78 -16.69 38.40 -0.17
C LEU A 78 -15.20 38.09 0.13
N GLY A 79 -14.50 39.00 0.81
CA GLY A 79 -13.13 38.78 1.29
C GLY A 79 -13.06 37.78 2.43
N LYS A 80 -14.05 37.79 3.34
CA LYS A 80 -14.21 36.78 4.40
C LYS A 80 -14.44 35.38 3.82
N LEU A 81 -15.34 35.28 2.85
CA LEU A 81 -15.65 34.02 2.18
C LEU A 81 -14.47 33.53 1.34
N ALA A 82 -13.92 34.33 0.44
CA ALA A 82 -12.85 33.89 -0.44
C ALA A 82 -11.54 33.65 0.31
N GLY A 83 -11.08 34.61 1.12
CA GLY A 83 -9.83 34.49 1.87
C GLY A 83 -9.91 33.45 3.00
N GLY A 84 -11.03 33.40 3.71
CA GLY A 84 -11.27 32.43 4.77
C GLY A 84 -11.38 30.99 4.26
N THR A 85 -12.14 30.76 3.18
CA THR A 85 -12.26 29.41 2.62
C THR A 85 -10.96 28.93 1.96
N LEU A 86 -10.23 29.80 1.26
CA LEU A 86 -8.93 29.44 0.67
C LEU A 86 -7.89 29.12 1.76
N LEU A 87 -7.72 30.00 2.74
CA LEU A 87 -6.72 29.82 3.79
C LEU A 87 -7.06 28.60 4.67
N CYS A 88 -8.28 28.53 5.18
CA CYS A 88 -8.70 27.39 6.03
C CYS A 88 -8.72 26.09 5.23
N GLY A 89 -9.17 26.10 3.98
CA GLY A 89 -9.15 24.95 3.10
C GLY A 89 -7.74 24.42 2.83
N VAL A 90 -6.78 25.31 2.59
CA VAL A 90 -5.36 24.94 2.43
C VAL A 90 -4.79 24.35 3.72
N LEU A 91 -5.05 24.95 4.88
CA LEU A 91 -4.57 24.44 6.17
C LEU A 91 -5.16 23.06 6.51
N VAL A 92 -6.45 22.84 6.25
CA VAL A 92 -7.12 21.55 6.42
C VAL A 92 -6.55 20.50 5.47
N LEU A 93 -6.30 20.88 4.21
CA LEU A 93 -5.68 19.98 3.23
C LEU A 93 -4.26 19.60 3.65
N LEU A 94 -3.46 20.55 4.12
CA LEU A 94 -2.12 20.30 4.65
C LEU A 94 -2.17 19.37 5.88
N ALA A 95 -3.12 19.57 6.79
CA ALA A 95 -3.32 18.70 7.94
C ALA A 95 -3.68 17.26 7.51
N ALA A 96 -4.57 17.10 6.53
CA ALA A 96 -4.93 15.80 5.99
C ALA A 96 -3.73 15.08 5.32
N LEU A 97 -2.91 15.83 4.59
CA LEU A 97 -1.68 15.31 3.95
C LEU A 97 -0.63 14.93 4.98
N ALA A 98 -0.45 15.72 6.04
CA ALA A 98 0.44 15.40 7.16
C ALA A 98 0.00 14.14 7.92
N HIS A 99 -1.30 14.02 8.20
CA HIS A 99 -1.86 12.83 8.83
C HIS A 99 -1.66 11.58 7.95
N ARG A 100 -1.86 11.69 6.62
CA ARG A 100 -1.61 10.60 5.68
C ARG A 100 -0.12 10.20 5.64
N GLY A 101 0.79 11.18 5.58
CA GLY A 101 2.24 10.93 5.63
C GLY A 101 2.65 10.18 6.89
N THR A 102 2.15 10.63 8.05
CA THR A 102 2.39 9.99 9.35
C THR A 102 1.99 8.51 9.35
N LYS A 103 0.79 8.18 8.84
CA LYS A 103 0.32 6.79 8.75
C LYS A 103 1.20 5.92 7.84
N ARG A 104 1.70 6.48 6.73
CA ARG A 104 2.59 5.75 5.80
C ARG A 104 3.98 5.53 6.38
N VAL A 105 4.55 6.51 7.09
CA VAL A 105 5.82 6.33 7.79
C VAL A 105 5.69 5.20 8.83
N LEU A 106 4.63 5.23 9.63
CA LEU A 106 4.43 4.26 10.71
C LEU A 106 4.16 2.84 10.24
N HIS A 107 3.49 2.68 9.11
CA HIS A 107 2.98 1.38 8.66
C HIS A 107 3.76 0.80 7.46
N LEU A 108 4.32 1.66 6.60
CA LEU A 108 5.01 1.25 5.37
C LEU A 108 6.50 1.60 5.38
N GLY A 109 6.96 2.41 6.34
CA GLY A 109 8.36 2.86 6.37
C GLY A 109 8.75 3.71 5.19
N SER A 110 7.78 4.36 4.52
CA SER A 110 8.05 5.31 3.45
C SER A 110 8.46 6.66 4.05
N TYR A 111 9.67 6.70 4.62
CA TYR A 111 10.23 7.89 5.28
C TYR A 111 10.26 9.06 4.30
N ALA A 112 10.77 8.85 3.08
CA ALA A 112 10.91 9.85 2.02
C ALA A 112 9.58 10.55 1.65
N GLU A 113 8.45 9.85 1.71
CA GLU A 113 7.13 10.42 1.44
C GLU A 113 6.53 11.14 2.65
N GLY A 114 6.87 10.70 3.87
CA GLY A 114 6.49 11.36 5.11
C GLY A 114 6.95 12.82 5.18
N PHE A 115 8.08 13.16 4.53
CA PHE A 115 8.65 14.52 4.50
C PHE A 115 7.84 15.51 3.65
N PHE A 116 6.84 15.07 2.90
CA PHE A 116 6.09 15.92 1.98
C PHE A 116 5.57 17.23 2.61
N PRO A 117 4.91 17.21 3.80
CA PRO A 117 4.41 18.43 4.43
C PRO A 117 5.54 19.36 4.88
N ALA A 118 6.62 18.81 5.46
CA ALA A 118 7.78 19.59 5.90
C ALA A 118 8.50 20.25 4.72
N ARG A 119 8.65 19.54 3.59
CA ARG A 119 9.21 20.10 2.34
C ARG A 119 8.33 21.20 1.75
N LEU A 120 7.02 20.99 1.72
CA LEU A 120 6.07 21.99 1.23
C LEU A 120 6.06 23.25 2.10
N LEU A 121 6.10 23.08 3.44
CA LEU A 121 6.27 24.17 4.40
C LEU A 121 7.63 24.87 4.24
N THR A 122 8.71 24.13 3.94
CA THR A 122 10.04 24.70 3.68
C THR A 122 9.99 25.64 2.48
N ILE A 123 9.37 25.21 1.38
CA ILE A 123 9.20 26.03 0.17
C ILE A 123 8.38 27.30 0.50
N ALA A 124 7.28 27.15 1.23
CA ALA A 124 6.45 28.29 1.63
C ALA A 124 7.21 29.28 2.53
N CYS A 125 7.93 28.79 3.55
CA CYS A 125 8.71 29.62 4.47
C CYS A 125 9.89 30.32 3.78
N VAL A 126 10.51 29.71 2.76
CA VAL A 126 11.56 30.38 1.96
C VAL A 126 10.99 31.57 1.19
N VAL A 127 9.83 31.41 0.55
CA VAL A 127 9.16 32.50 -0.19
C VAL A 127 8.72 33.61 0.79
N THR A 128 8.11 33.25 1.91
CA THR A 128 7.71 34.20 2.95
C THR A 128 8.92 34.91 3.57
N GLY A 129 10.02 34.19 3.82
CA GLY A 129 11.26 34.74 4.37
C GLY A 129 11.94 35.72 3.42
N LEU A 130 11.94 35.45 2.10
CA LEU A 130 12.44 36.38 1.09
C LEU A 130 11.57 37.65 1.01
N PHE A 131 10.25 37.50 1.12
CA PHE A 131 9.33 38.63 1.18
C PHE A 131 9.54 39.48 2.45
N LEU A 132 9.69 38.83 3.61
CA LEU A 132 9.99 39.51 4.88
C LEU A 132 11.35 40.21 4.84
N ALA A 133 12.38 39.57 4.29
CA ALA A 133 13.70 40.18 4.14
C ALA A 133 13.63 41.42 3.26
N LYS A 134 12.85 41.38 2.17
CA LYS A 134 12.54 42.58 1.37
C LYS A 134 11.84 43.65 2.22
N TYR A 135 10.75 43.29 2.89
CA TYR A 135 9.88 44.22 3.64
C TYR A 135 10.60 44.88 4.83
N VAL A 136 11.48 44.17 5.53
CA VAL A 136 12.23 44.69 6.68
C VAL A 136 13.51 45.41 6.24
N LEU A 137 14.28 44.84 5.30
CA LEU A 137 15.58 45.40 4.92
C LEU A 137 15.48 46.53 3.88
N LEU A 138 14.43 46.55 3.05
CA LEU A 138 14.25 47.55 2.00
C LEU A 138 13.16 48.58 2.36
N ASP A 139 12.08 48.18 3.05
CA ASP A 139 10.96 49.08 3.37
C ASP A 139 10.99 49.59 4.83
N GLY A 140 11.87 49.06 5.70
CA GLY A 140 12.19 49.63 7.02
C GLY A 140 11.14 49.46 8.12
N GLU A 141 10.12 48.63 7.90
CA GLU A 141 9.01 48.44 8.84
C GLU A 141 9.38 47.48 10.00
N PRO A 142 8.92 47.74 11.24
CA PRO A 142 9.14 46.86 12.38
C PRO A 142 8.39 45.53 12.22
N THR A 143 9.06 44.43 12.56
CA THR A 143 8.51 43.09 12.38
C THR A 143 7.60 42.69 13.56
N ASP A 144 6.38 42.25 13.25
CA ASP A 144 5.46 41.67 14.25
C ASP A 144 5.98 40.28 14.72
N PRO A 145 6.03 39.98 16.04
CA PRO A 145 6.45 38.68 16.57
C PRO A 145 5.71 37.47 15.96
N THR A 146 4.49 37.66 15.47
CA THR A 146 3.70 36.64 14.79
C THR A 146 4.33 36.18 13.46
N MET A 147 5.24 36.96 12.87
CA MET A 147 5.96 36.58 11.66
C MET A 147 6.98 35.44 11.87
N VAL A 148 7.28 35.06 13.12
CA VAL A 148 8.16 33.93 13.47
C VAL A 148 7.38 32.60 13.46
N LEU A 149 6.05 32.62 13.54
CA LEU A 149 5.19 31.43 13.63
C LEU A 149 5.39 30.43 12.47
N PRO A 150 5.54 30.84 11.19
CA PRO A 150 5.80 29.91 10.09
C PRO A 150 7.12 29.14 10.25
N PHE A 151 8.16 29.80 10.78
CA PHE A 151 9.48 29.19 11.01
C PHE A 151 9.46 28.24 12.21
N VAL A 152 8.70 28.56 13.25
CA VAL A 152 8.46 27.64 14.39
C VAL A 152 7.68 26.42 13.91
N ALA A 153 6.62 26.61 13.10
CA ALA A 153 5.86 25.53 12.50
C ALA A 153 6.73 24.64 11.59
N LEU A 154 7.66 25.24 10.84
CA LEU A 154 8.64 24.52 10.03
C LEU A 154 9.61 23.70 10.90
N ALA A 155 10.14 24.28 11.97
CA ALA A 155 11.03 23.59 12.90
C ALA A 155 10.34 22.39 13.55
N VAL A 156 9.09 22.56 14.01
CA VAL A 156 8.26 21.47 14.55
C VAL A 156 7.99 20.40 13.50
N ALA A 157 7.75 20.78 12.24
CA ALA A 157 7.55 19.84 11.15
C ALA A 157 8.80 18.99 10.84
N TRP A 158 10.01 19.51 11.09
CA TRP A 158 11.27 18.78 10.94
C TRP A 158 11.74 18.05 12.20
N ALA A 159 11.27 18.43 13.39
CA ALA A 159 11.70 17.84 14.67
C ALA A 159 11.54 16.30 14.80
N PRO A 160 10.50 15.64 14.25
CA PRO A 160 10.40 14.17 14.31
C PRO A 160 11.53 13.43 13.58
N TRP A 161 12.20 14.09 12.64
CA TRP A 161 13.01 13.39 11.65
C TRP A 161 14.33 12.84 12.12
N PRO A 162 15.14 13.56 12.92
CA PRO A 162 16.32 12.99 13.56
C PRO A 162 16.00 11.69 14.32
N LEU A 163 14.82 11.60 14.94
CA LEU A 163 14.37 10.41 15.66
C LEU A 163 13.99 9.26 14.72
N LEU A 164 13.40 9.57 13.57
CA LEU A 164 13.03 8.57 12.54
C LEU A 164 14.26 8.04 11.76
N LEU A 165 15.37 8.76 11.80
CA LEU A 165 16.65 8.31 11.23
C LEU A 165 17.38 7.30 12.12
N LEU A 166 16.95 7.11 13.37
CA LEU A 166 17.55 6.12 14.25
C LEU A 166 17.28 4.69 13.73
N PRO A 167 18.25 3.76 13.83
CA PRO A 167 18.10 2.39 13.33
C PRO A 167 16.88 1.65 13.90
N SER A 168 16.58 1.87 15.18
CA SER A 168 15.42 1.29 15.85
C SER A 168 14.09 1.79 15.30
N ALA A 169 14.04 3.06 14.86
CA ALA A 169 12.88 3.64 14.22
C ALA A 169 12.72 3.14 12.78
N GLN A 170 13.81 2.92 12.05
CA GLN A 170 13.81 2.37 10.69
C GLN A 170 13.44 0.87 10.63
N ALA A 171 13.79 0.12 11.67
CA ALA A 171 13.40 -1.29 11.79
C ALA A 171 11.91 -1.47 12.10
N TRP A 172 11.26 -0.46 12.69
CA TRP A 172 9.90 -0.55 13.20
C TRP A 172 8.83 -0.91 12.15
N PRO A 173 8.75 -0.24 10.98
CA PRO A 173 7.71 -0.54 9.99
C PRO A 173 7.87 -1.94 9.41
N ARG A 174 9.11 -2.48 9.35
CA ARG A 174 9.36 -3.86 8.94
C ARG A 174 8.79 -4.86 9.96
N ARG A 175 8.97 -4.59 11.27
CA ARG A 175 8.37 -5.38 12.36
C ARG A 175 6.84 -5.36 12.32
N VAL A 176 6.25 -4.22 11.99
CA VAL A 176 4.79 -4.07 11.81
C VAL A 176 4.32 -4.73 10.51
N ALA A 177 5.05 -4.67 9.40
CA ALA A 177 4.64 -5.33 8.16
C ALA A 177 4.64 -6.87 8.31
N LEU A 178 5.65 -7.45 8.98
CA LEU A 178 5.83 -8.89 9.14
C LEU A 178 4.83 -9.55 10.10
N ARG A 179 4.43 -8.86 11.17
CA ARG A 179 3.44 -9.43 12.11
C ARG A 179 2.01 -9.41 11.55
N TRP A 180 1.78 -8.60 10.52
CA TRP A 180 0.47 -8.37 9.93
C TRP A 180 0.32 -9.00 8.55
N SER A 181 1.40 -9.59 8.02
CA SER A 181 1.33 -10.43 6.84
C SER A 181 0.70 -11.78 7.19
N ARG A 182 0.08 -12.40 6.17
CA ARG A 182 -0.52 -13.73 6.35
C ARG A 182 0.58 -14.74 6.63
N ALA A 183 0.25 -15.71 7.48
CA ALA A 183 1.15 -16.80 7.77
C ALA A 183 1.23 -17.75 6.58
N ALA A 184 2.43 -18.27 6.33
CA ALA A 184 2.71 -19.38 5.44
C ALA A 184 3.41 -20.50 6.23
N ARG A 185 3.17 -21.75 5.88
CA ARG A 185 3.81 -22.90 6.52
C ARG A 185 5.24 -23.11 6.01
N ASP A 186 5.47 -22.77 4.76
CA ASP A 186 6.72 -22.98 4.04
C ASP A 186 6.96 -21.87 2.98
N ALA A 187 8.12 -21.95 2.33
CA ALA A 187 8.53 -21.01 1.29
C ALA A 187 7.58 -21.02 0.08
N ASP A 188 7.05 -22.19 -0.29
CA ASP A 188 6.14 -22.34 -1.42
C ASP A 188 4.79 -21.66 -1.12
N GLU A 189 4.27 -21.84 0.08
CA GLU A 189 3.07 -21.16 0.55
C GLU A 189 3.31 -19.65 0.72
N ALA A 190 4.54 -19.21 1.00
CA ALA A 190 4.86 -17.79 1.00
C ALA A 190 4.72 -17.16 -0.38
N VAL A 191 5.12 -17.86 -1.45
CA VAL A 191 4.86 -17.44 -2.83
C VAL A 191 3.37 -17.28 -3.08
N LEU A 192 2.55 -18.25 -2.64
CA LEU A 192 1.10 -18.17 -2.75
C LEU A 192 0.51 -16.99 -1.95
N VAL A 193 1.00 -16.70 -0.75
CA VAL A 193 0.58 -15.51 0.02
C VAL A 193 0.90 -14.23 -0.73
N ALA A 194 2.07 -14.13 -1.37
CA ALA A 194 2.45 -12.96 -2.15
C ALA A 194 1.51 -12.72 -3.35
N LEU A 195 0.92 -13.77 -3.93
CA LEU A 195 -0.10 -13.66 -4.97
C LEU A 195 -1.40 -12.99 -4.50
N LEU A 196 -1.67 -12.97 -3.19
CA LEU A 196 -2.85 -12.32 -2.59
C LEU A 196 -2.62 -10.83 -2.31
N ALA A 197 -1.36 -10.37 -2.31
CA ALA A 197 -1.04 -8.96 -2.13
C ALA A 197 -1.72 -8.10 -3.23
N PRO A 198 -2.14 -6.86 -2.90
CA PRO A 198 -2.59 -5.92 -3.91
C PRO A 198 -1.46 -5.62 -4.89
N HIS A 199 -1.72 -5.74 -6.19
CA HIS A 199 -0.76 -5.42 -7.25
C HIS A 199 -1.47 -4.59 -8.34
N PRO A 200 -0.83 -3.57 -8.94
CA PRO A 200 -1.46 -2.71 -9.94
C PRO A 200 -1.85 -3.41 -11.26
N CYS A 201 -1.39 -4.64 -11.49
CA CYS A 201 -1.51 -5.32 -12.77
C CYS A 201 -2.75 -6.25 -12.75
N PRO A 202 -3.63 -6.17 -13.77
CA PRO A 202 -4.84 -6.98 -13.82
C PRO A 202 -4.49 -8.47 -13.91
N GLY A 203 -5.25 -9.30 -13.18
CA GLY A 203 -5.16 -10.78 -13.25
C GLY A 203 -4.06 -11.42 -12.39
N GLY A 204 -3.60 -10.76 -11.33
CA GLY A 204 -2.62 -11.32 -10.40
C GLY A 204 -1.24 -11.55 -11.01
N VAL A 205 -0.27 -11.93 -10.19
CA VAL A 205 1.07 -12.26 -10.66
C VAL A 205 1.13 -13.78 -10.93
N PRO A 206 1.70 -14.28 -12.03
CA PRO A 206 2.04 -15.70 -12.09
C PRO A 206 3.25 -15.96 -11.18
N PRO A 207 3.27 -17.02 -10.38
CA PRO A 207 4.46 -17.34 -9.57
C PRO A 207 5.54 -17.91 -10.48
N TRP A 208 6.51 -17.08 -10.87
CA TRP A 208 7.69 -17.57 -11.59
C TRP A 208 8.85 -16.57 -11.60
N PRO A 209 10.07 -17.07 -11.40
CA PRO A 209 10.52 -17.43 -10.07
C PRO A 209 10.70 -16.15 -9.24
N TRP A 210 9.86 -15.97 -8.23
CA TRP A 210 10.20 -15.03 -7.18
C TRP A 210 11.26 -15.64 -6.29
N ALA A 211 12.28 -14.85 -5.96
CA ALA A 211 13.23 -15.24 -4.95
C ALA A 211 12.51 -15.25 -3.60
N VAL A 212 12.72 -16.32 -2.85
CA VAL A 212 12.19 -16.48 -1.51
C VAL A 212 13.36 -16.60 -0.57
N ASP A 213 13.66 -15.52 0.14
CA ASP A 213 14.73 -15.53 1.12
C ASP A 213 14.17 -15.80 2.51
N PRO A 214 14.80 -16.68 3.30
CA PRO A 214 14.45 -16.81 4.71
C PRO A 214 14.70 -15.47 5.40
N LEU A 215 13.70 -15.02 6.14
CA LEU A 215 13.78 -13.79 6.90
C LEU A 215 13.74 -14.14 8.38
N VAL A 216 14.91 -14.15 9.02
CA VAL A 216 15.01 -14.24 10.47
C VAL A 216 14.97 -12.82 11.03
N ALA A 217 13.78 -12.41 11.49
CA ALA A 217 13.60 -11.14 12.18
C ALA A 217 13.50 -11.35 13.69
N GLU A 218 13.75 -10.30 14.48
CA GLU A 218 13.61 -10.31 15.94
C GLU A 218 12.20 -10.71 16.43
N THR A 219 11.20 -10.71 15.55
CA THR A 219 9.79 -11.05 15.86
C THR A 219 9.37 -12.47 15.43
N GLY A 220 10.30 -13.28 14.91
CA GLY A 220 10.06 -14.65 14.46
C GLY A 220 10.52 -14.91 13.02
N PRO A 221 10.62 -16.18 12.62
CA PRO A 221 10.99 -16.57 11.26
C PRO A 221 9.87 -16.22 10.27
N GLY A 222 10.25 -16.14 9.00
CA GLY A 222 9.34 -15.94 7.88
C GLY A 222 10.10 -15.95 6.57
N TRP A 223 9.48 -15.42 5.53
CA TRP A 223 10.06 -15.32 4.20
C TRP A 223 9.86 -13.93 3.62
N ARG A 224 10.81 -13.52 2.79
CA ARG A 224 10.66 -12.38 1.91
C ARG A 224 10.52 -12.90 0.50
N VAL A 225 9.37 -12.64 -0.11
CA VAL A 225 9.13 -12.97 -1.52
C VAL A 225 9.39 -11.73 -2.34
N HIS A 226 10.38 -11.80 -3.24
CA HIS A 226 10.77 -10.65 -4.05
C HIS A 226 11.17 -11.01 -5.47
N GLY A 227 11.07 -10.01 -6.35
CA GLY A 227 11.44 -10.14 -7.76
C GLY A 227 10.65 -9.18 -8.66
N PRO A 228 11.00 -9.08 -9.94
CA PRO A 228 10.21 -8.29 -10.88
C PRO A 228 8.89 -8.98 -11.21
N CYS A 229 7.80 -8.21 -11.32
CA CYS A 229 6.54 -8.74 -11.83
C CYS A 229 6.70 -9.09 -13.32
N PRO A 230 6.49 -10.34 -13.73
CA PRO A 230 6.72 -10.76 -15.12
C PRO A 230 5.77 -10.12 -16.14
N ARG A 231 4.67 -9.50 -15.69
CA ARG A 231 3.72 -8.81 -16.57
C ARG A 231 4.05 -7.35 -16.83
N CYS A 232 4.50 -6.63 -15.79
CA CYS A 232 4.59 -5.17 -15.83
C CYS A 232 5.92 -4.64 -15.30
N GLY A 233 6.87 -5.51 -14.94
CA GLY A 233 8.21 -5.16 -14.49
C GLY A 233 8.29 -4.51 -13.11
N ALA A 234 7.16 -4.13 -12.51
CA ALA A 234 7.11 -3.52 -11.19
C ALA A 234 7.71 -4.46 -10.12
N PRO A 235 8.48 -3.93 -9.15
CA PRO A 235 9.07 -4.76 -8.12
C PRO A 235 7.98 -5.33 -7.20
N VAL A 236 8.07 -6.63 -6.93
CA VAL A 236 7.34 -7.33 -5.89
C VAL A 236 8.28 -7.48 -4.71
N ASP A 237 7.83 -7.07 -3.53
CA ASP A 237 8.55 -7.23 -2.27
C ASP A 237 7.54 -7.40 -1.15
N VAL A 238 7.22 -8.66 -0.85
CA VAL A 238 6.17 -9.03 0.10
C VAL A 238 6.79 -9.78 1.28
N PRO A 239 6.77 -9.20 2.48
CA PRO A 239 7.10 -9.93 3.70
C PRO A 239 5.98 -10.91 4.06
N VAL A 240 6.32 -12.17 4.34
CA VAL A 240 5.39 -13.24 4.74
C VAL A 240 5.85 -13.85 6.07
N ARG A 241 4.91 -14.05 6.98
CA ARG A 241 5.19 -14.59 8.31
C ARG A 241 5.25 -16.12 8.27
N ALA A 242 6.12 -16.75 9.04
CA ALA A 242 5.97 -18.18 9.32
C ALA A 242 4.73 -18.44 10.17
N ALA A 243 4.03 -19.53 9.90
CA ALA A 243 2.97 -20.03 10.75
C ALA A 243 3.57 -20.51 12.08
N ASP A 244 3.00 -20.08 13.21
CA ASP A 244 3.47 -20.49 14.54
C ASP A 244 3.13 -21.96 14.84
N VAL A 245 2.05 -22.45 14.22
CA VAL A 245 1.64 -23.85 14.23
C VAL A 245 1.45 -24.35 12.79
N PRO A 246 1.79 -25.63 12.50
CA PRO A 246 1.73 -26.19 11.15
C PRO A 246 0.35 -26.13 10.45
N ALA A 247 -0.73 -25.89 11.20
CA ALA A 247 -2.09 -25.80 10.67
C ALA A 247 -2.55 -24.38 10.31
N GLU A 248 -1.78 -23.33 10.66
CA GLU A 248 -2.14 -21.91 10.46
C GLU A 248 -1.58 -21.32 9.15
N GLY A 249 -1.58 -22.10 8.07
CA GLY A 249 -1.23 -21.65 6.72
C GLY A 249 -2.39 -20.95 6.00
N LEU A 250 -2.43 -21.06 4.66
CA LEU A 250 -3.55 -20.58 3.86
C LEU A 250 -4.84 -21.31 4.22
N GLY A 251 -5.89 -20.55 4.51
CA GLY A 251 -7.24 -21.09 4.72
C GLY A 251 -8.03 -21.24 3.41
N GLY A 252 -9.19 -21.90 3.48
CA GLY A 252 -10.04 -22.11 2.30
C GLY A 252 -10.54 -20.81 1.64
N GLY A 253 -10.66 -19.72 2.39
CA GLY A 253 -10.98 -18.39 1.86
C GLY A 253 -9.80 -17.78 1.08
N ASP A 254 -8.58 -17.97 1.54
CA ASP A 254 -7.37 -17.54 0.82
C ASP A 254 -7.17 -18.33 -0.48
N LEU A 255 -7.34 -19.65 -0.41
CA LEU A 255 -7.27 -20.54 -1.58
C LEU A 255 -8.37 -20.22 -2.59
N HIS A 256 -9.59 -19.90 -2.13
CA HIS A 256 -10.67 -19.43 -3.01
C HIS A 256 -10.32 -18.10 -3.70
N ALA A 257 -9.73 -17.16 -2.98
CA ALA A 257 -9.28 -15.88 -3.56
C ALA A 257 -8.15 -16.08 -4.58
N LEU A 258 -7.21 -16.99 -4.30
CA LEU A 258 -6.14 -17.37 -5.22
C LEU A 258 -6.70 -18.00 -6.49
N ARG A 259 -7.59 -18.98 -6.35
CA ARG A 259 -8.29 -19.62 -7.45
C ARG A 259 -8.93 -18.59 -8.37
N THR A 260 -9.67 -17.62 -7.83
CA THR A 260 -10.33 -16.60 -8.63
C THR A 260 -9.34 -15.71 -9.39
N ARG A 261 -8.16 -15.44 -8.83
CA ARG A 261 -7.09 -14.69 -9.51
C ARG A 261 -6.36 -15.50 -10.58
N LEU A 262 -6.22 -16.81 -10.35
CA LEU A 262 -5.49 -17.73 -11.23
C LEU A 262 -6.36 -18.33 -12.34
N ALA A 263 -7.68 -18.14 -12.28
CA ALA A 263 -8.63 -18.70 -13.23
C ALA A 263 -8.19 -18.45 -14.69
N PRO A 264 -8.27 -19.49 -15.56
CA PRO A 264 -8.05 -19.31 -16.99
C PRO A 264 -9.01 -18.25 -17.53
N ALA A 265 -8.52 -17.42 -18.45
CA ALA A 265 -9.37 -16.43 -19.08
C ALA A 265 -10.45 -17.13 -19.94
N PRO A 266 -11.64 -16.53 -20.12
CA PRO A 266 -12.67 -17.11 -20.96
C PRO A 266 -12.15 -17.39 -22.37
N GLY A 267 -12.30 -18.64 -22.84
CA GLY A 267 -11.82 -19.08 -24.15
C GLY A 267 -10.38 -19.59 -24.19
N GLU A 268 -9.65 -19.62 -23.07
CA GLU A 268 -8.37 -20.32 -22.99
C GLU A 268 -8.60 -21.84 -23.03
N GLY A 269 -8.22 -22.47 -24.15
CA GLY A 269 -8.25 -23.90 -24.36
C GLY A 269 -6.86 -24.53 -24.47
N PRO A 270 -6.77 -25.87 -24.59
CA PRO A 270 -5.51 -26.60 -24.71
C PRO A 270 -4.74 -26.30 -26.02
N ASP A 271 -5.34 -25.59 -26.97
CA ASP A 271 -4.72 -25.11 -28.21
C ASP A 271 -3.90 -23.81 -28.01
N LEU A 272 -4.17 -23.06 -26.92
CA LEU A 272 -3.51 -21.79 -26.62
C LEU A 272 -1.97 -21.87 -26.58
N PRO A 273 -1.33 -22.85 -25.91
CA PRO A 273 0.13 -22.90 -25.78
C PRO A 273 0.89 -22.82 -27.10
N ALA A 274 0.37 -23.47 -28.14
CA ALA A 274 1.00 -23.50 -29.47
C ALA A 274 1.09 -22.11 -30.13
N ARG A 275 0.29 -21.14 -29.67
CA ARG A 275 0.21 -19.78 -30.23
C ARG A 275 0.99 -18.73 -29.44
N LEU A 276 1.56 -19.10 -28.29
CA LEU A 276 2.26 -18.17 -27.39
C LEU A 276 3.75 -18.09 -27.72
N ASP A 277 4.34 -16.91 -27.51
CA ASP A 277 5.79 -16.79 -27.42
C ASP A 277 6.33 -17.52 -26.19
N ASP A 278 7.64 -17.79 -26.13
CA ASP A 278 8.21 -18.61 -25.05
C ASP A 278 8.06 -17.99 -23.66
N GLY A 279 8.12 -16.66 -23.56
CA GLY A 279 7.92 -15.98 -22.29
C GLY A 279 6.48 -16.19 -21.80
N SER A 280 5.50 -15.90 -22.66
CA SER A 280 4.08 -16.12 -22.37
C SER A 280 3.75 -17.59 -22.10
N LEU A 281 4.41 -18.52 -22.79
CA LEU A 281 4.26 -19.96 -22.59
C LEU A 281 4.76 -20.39 -21.19
N LEU A 282 5.93 -19.90 -20.75
CA LEU A 282 6.44 -20.16 -19.40
C LEU A 282 5.52 -19.56 -18.32
N LEU A 283 4.96 -18.37 -18.56
CA LEU A 283 4.00 -17.76 -17.63
C LEU A 283 2.67 -18.53 -17.57
N LEU A 284 2.20 -19.05 -18.72
CA LEU A 284 1.02 -19.91 -18.77
C LEU A 284 1.27 -21.19 -17.96
N ARG A 285 2.40 -21.86 -18.20
CA ARG A 285 2.81 -23.07 -17.46
C ARG A 285 2.84 -22.82 -15.96
N ALA A 286 3.52 -21.75 -15.53
CA ALA A 286 3.63 -21.37 -14.13
C ALA A 286 2.26 -21.13 -13.46
N ARG A 287 1.40 -20.34 -14.12
CA ARG A 287 0.04 -20.07 -13.65
C ARG A 287 -0.77 -21.36 -13.56
N SER A 288 -0.70 -22.22 -14.57
CA SER A 288 -1.47 -23.47 -14.62
C SER A 288 -1.01 -24.48 -13.55
N ALA A 289 0.31 -24.65 -13.36
CA ALA A 289 0.87 -25.48 -12.30
C ALA A 289 0.40 -25.02 -10.91
N THR A 290 0.41 -23.72 -10.67
CA THR A 290 -0.09 -23.12 -9.43
C THR A 290 -1.59 -23.26 -9.28
N GLY A 291 -2.33 -23.11 -10.38
CA GLY A 291 -3.76 -23.36 -10.42
C GLY A 291 -4.09 -24.78 -9.98
N VAL A 292 -3.35 -25.78 -10.47
CA VAL A 292 -3.49 -27.17 -10.01
C VAL A 292 -3.22 -27.29 -8.51
N ASP A 293 -2.09 -26.79 -8.00
CA ASP A 293 -1.74 -26.87 -6.56
C ASP A 293 -2.79 -26.19 -5.66
N VAL A 294 -3.24 -24.99 -6.03
CA VAL A 294 -4.27 -24.27 -5.26
C VAL A 294 -5.59 -25.04 -5.22
N GLN A 295 -5.99 -25.67 -6.34
CA GLN A 295 -7.21 -26.48 -6.39
C GLN A 295 -7.05 -27.78 -5.60
N ASP A 296 -5.90 -28.44 -5.67
CA ASP A 296 -5.61 -29.65 -4.88
C ASP A 296 -5.65 -29.34 -3.38
N ARG A 297 -5.05 -28.23 -2.94
CA ARG A 297 -5.14 -27.77 -1.54
C ARG A 297 -6.57 -27.45 -1.13
N LEU A 298 -7.38 -26.83 -2.00
CA LEU A 298 -8.77 -26.51 -1.71
C LEU A 298 -9.65 -27.76 -1.66
N PHE A 299 -9.40 -28.73 -2.55
CA PHE A 299 -10.07 -30.03 -2.58
C PHE A 299 -9.75 -30.86 -1.34
N ALA A 300 -8.49 -30.84 -0.86
CA ALA A 300 -8.07 -31.50 0.38
C ALA A 300 -8.78 -30.97 1.64
N LEU A 301 -9.36 -29.76 1.59
CA LEU A 301 -10.17 -29.24 2.68
C LEU A 301 -11.57 -29.86 2.75
N VAL A 302 -12.03 -30.57 1.72
CA VAL A 302 -13.32 -31.26 1.70
C VAL A 302 -13.20 -32.60 2.46
N PRO A 303 -13.87 -32.78 3.62
CA PRO A 303 -13.86 -34.04 4.35
C PRO A 303 -14.42 -35.20 3.52
N ASP A 304 -13.99 -36.42 3.81
CA ASP A 304 -14.57 -37.64 3.23
C ASP A 304 -16.08 -37.68 3.48
N GLY A 305 -16.85 -38.00 2.44
CA GLY A 305 -18.31 -38.03 2.49
C GLY A 305 -19.02 -36.67 2.46
N ALA A 306 -18.29 -35.55 2.42
CA ALA A 306 -18.88 -34.21 2.23
C ALA A 306 -18.77 -33.76 0.77
N ASP A 307 -19.76 -33.00 0.28
CA ASP A 307 -19.80 -32.53 -1.13
C ASP A 307 -19.09 -31.19 -1.35
N ALA A 308 -18.77 -30.46 -0.28
CA ALA A 308 -18.16 -29.13 -0.36
C ALA A 308 -17.26 -28.82 0.83
N VAL A 309 -16.39 -27.82 0.69
CA VAL A 309 -15.55 -27.33 1.80
C VAL A 309 -16.47 -26.76 2.89
N PRO A 310 -16.44 -27.29 4.12
CA PRO A 310 -17.27 -26.78 5.22
C PRO A 310 -16.94 -25.33 5.55
N GLY A 311 -17.93 -24.52 5.93
CA GLY A 311 -17.74 -23.11 6.28
C GLY A 311 -16.63 -22.87 7.31
N ARG A 312 -16.50 -23.76 8.31
CA ARG A 312 -15.43 -23.72 9.33
C ARG A 312 -13.99 -23.83 8.77
N ARG A 313 -13.82 -24.36 7.56
CA ARG A 313 -12.53 -24.50 6.85
C ARG A 313 -12.32 -23.39 5.80
N ARG A 314 -13.29 -22.49 5.59
CA ARG A 314 -13.23 -21.33 4.68
C ARG A 314 -12.64 -20.08 5.36
N THR A 315 -11.63 -20.27 6.22
CA THR A 315 -10.94 -19.19 6.95
C THR A 315 -9.98 -18.43 6.03
N GLY A 316 -9.50 -17.26 6.49
CA GLY A 316 -8.55 -16.44 5.74
C GLY A 316 -9.23 -15.22 5.09
N THR A 317 -9.00 -15.02 3.79
CA THR A 317 -9.62 -13.94 3.01
C THR A 317 -11.15 -14.01 3.10
N PRO A 318 -11.83 -12.91 3.45
CA PRO A 318 -13.29 -12.86 3.43
C PRO A 318 -13.84 -13.23 2.05
N VAL A 319 -14.71 -14.25 2.01
CA VAL A 319 -15.43 -14.65 0.80
C VAL A 319 -16.61 -13.71 0.62
N PRO A 320 -16.86 -13.15 -0.59
CA PRO A 320 -18.02 -12.32 -0.84
C PRO A 320 -19.33 -13.04 -0.45
N LEU A 321 -20.25 -12.31 0.18
CA LEU A 321 -21.52 -12.89 0.65
C LEU A 321 -22.39 -13.49 -0.46
N LEU A 322 -22.21 -13.01 -1.70
CA LEU A 322 -22.94 -13.48 -2.88
C LEU A 322 -22.28 -14.67 -3.58
N THR A 323 -21.13 -15.15 -3.10
CA THR A 323 -20.46 -16.31 -3.69
C THR A 323 -21.30 -17.57 -3.43
N PRO A 324 -21.76 -18.29 -4.47
CA PRO A 324 -22.53 -19.51 -4.32
C PRO A 324 -21.75 -20.59 -3.55
N GLU A 325 -22.43 -21.39 -2.72
CA GLU A 325 -21.75 -22.49 -2.02
C GLU A 325 -21.18 -23.55 -2.96
N SER A 326 -21.78 -23.71 -4.14
CA SER A 326 -21.30 -24.60 -5.21
C SER A 326 -19.87 -24.27 -5.66
N GLU A 327 -19.39 -23.04 -5.47
CA GLU A 327 -18.00 -22.65 -5.74
C GLU A 327 -16.99 -23.38 -4.84
N PHE A 328 -17.44 -23.90 -3.69
CA PHE A 328 -16.64 -24.74 -2.81
C PHE A 328 -16.98 -26.24 -2.95
N GLY A 329 -17.84 -26.59 -3.90
CA GLY A 329 -18.29 -27.95 -4.16
C GLY A 329 -17.27 -28.77 -4.95
N ARG A 330 -17.17 -30.07 -4.65
CA ARG A 330 -16.27 -31.02 -5.33
C ARG A 330 -16.33 -30.93 -6.86
N PRO A 331 -17.53 -30.89 -7.51
CA PRO A 331 -17.59 -30.87 -8.97
C PRO A 331 -16.90 -29.64 -9.57
N VAL A 332 -17.15 -28.45 -9.00
CA VAL A 332 -16.53 -27.20 -9.49
C VAL A 332 -15.02 -27.21 -9.24
N LEU A 333 -14.58 -27.67 -8.07
CA LEU A 333 -13.14 -27.76 -7.77
C LEU A 333 -12.42 -28.72 -8.72
N GLN A 334 -13.03 -29.88 -9.01
CA GLN A 334 -12.49 -30.88 -9.92
C GLN A 334 -12.45 -30.37 -11.36
N GLU A 335 -13.55 -29.79 -11.86
CA GLU A 335 -13.61 -29.22 -13.21
C GLU A 335 -12.51 -28.15 -13.41
N ARG A 336 -12.34 -27.25 -12.42
CA ARG A 336 -11.31 -26.20 -12.50
C ARG A 336 -9.90 -26.76 -12.42
N ARG A 337 -9.68 -27.80 -11.62
CA ARG A 337 -8.40 -28.52 -11.57
C ARG A 337 -8.09 -29.16 -12.93
N GLU A 338 -9.05 -29.83 -13.54
CA GLU A 338 -8.91 -30.47 -14.85
C GLU A 338 -8.62 -29.45 -15.97
N GLN A 339 -9.27 -28.28 -15.94
CA GLN A 339 -8.98 -27.16 -16.84
C GLN A 339 -7.51 -26.72 -16.74
N HIS A 340 -7.01 -26.51 -15.52
CA HIS A 340 -5.60 -26.15 -15.31
C HIS A 340 -4.64 -27.27 -15.69
N ALA A 341 -4.97 -28.53 -15.38
CA ALA A 341 -4.14 -29.68 -15.72
C ALA A 341 -4.02 -29.89 -17.23
N ALA A 342 -5.11 -29.69 -17.98
CA ALA A 342 -5.11 -29.76 -19.44
C ALA A 342 -4.22 -28.66 -20.05
N LEU A 343 -4.34 -27.43 -19.56
CA LEU A 343 -3.49 -26.31 -19.99
C LEU A 343 -2.01 -26.52 -19.63
N LEU A 344 -1.74 -27.08 -18.45
CA LEU A 344 -0.37 -27.40 -18.02
C LEU A 344 0.24 -28.47 -18.93
N ALA A 345 -0.47 -29.58 -19.16
CA ALA A 345 -0.01 -30.66 -20.03
C ALA A 345 0.24 -30.17 -21.47
N ALA A 346 -0.64 -29.32 -22.00
CA ALA A 346 -0.46 -28.73 -23.32
C ALA A 346 0.74 -27.77 -23.38
N ALA A 347 1.00 -27.00 -22.31
CA ALA A 347 2.17 -26.14 -22.21
C ALA A 347 3.48 -26.95 -22.12
N ASP A 348 3.50 -28.03 -21.33
CA ASP A 348 4.65 -28.93 -21.21
C ASP A 348 4.96 -29.63 -22.55
N ALA A 349 3.92 -30.10 -23.25
CA ALA A 349 4.08 -30.71 -24.57
C ALA A 349 4.63 -29.71 -25.61
N GLU A 350 4.18 -28.46 -25.56
CA GLU A 350 4.66 -27.42 -26.46
C GLU A 350 6.12 -27.02 -26.17
N LEU A 351 6.52 -26.92 -24.90
CA LEU A 351 7.92 -26.69 -24.52
C LEU A 351 8.82 -27.83 -25.01
N ALA A 352 8.39 -29.08 -24.82
CA ALA A 352 9.10 -30.25 -25.31
C ALA A 352 9.22 -30.24 -26.84
N ARG A 353 8.16 -29.87 -27.58
CA ARG A 353 8.18 -29.71 -29.04
C ARG A 353 9.20 -28.66 -29.50
N ARG A 354 9.38 -27.58 -28.72
CA ARG A 354 10.36 -26.52 -28.98
C ARG A 354 11.78 -26.86 -28.51
N GLY A 355 11.98 -28.03 -27.89
CA GLY A 355 13.28 -28.47 -27.37
C GLY A 355 13.76 -27.68 -26.14
N ARG A 356 12.83 -27.28 -25.27
CA ARG A 356 13.11 -26.49 -24.05
C ARG A 356 12.85 -27.24 -22.77
#